data_AF-A0A348N4Y3-F1
#
_entry.id   AF-A0A348N4Y3-F1
#
_cell.length_a   1.000
_cell.length_b   1.000
_cell.length_c   1.000
_cell.angle_alpha   90.00
_cell.angle_beta   90.00
_cell.angle_gamma   90.00
#
_symmetry.space_group_name_H-M   'P 1'
#
loop_
_entity.id
_entity.type
_entity.pdbx_description
1 polymer ?
#
loop_
_entity_poly.entity_id
_entity_poly.type
_entity_poly.pdbx_seq_one_letter_code
_entity_poly.pdbx_strand_id
1 'polypeptide(L)'
;SEISDLIVDDEVMLSSYLETTKALKANNIFVNSIKIDDNHNIYATKDGIKINFGLKNDMDDKCKRLSIILPQVENQQGTLHLENFSKENTDIVFKKE
;
A
#
# COMPACT_ATOMS: atom_id res chain seq x y z
N SER A 1 6.82 -1.06 -30.78
CA SER A 1 7.09 -0.32 -29.55
C SER A 1 6.04 -0.63 -28.50
N GLU A 2 4.75 -0.57 -28.83
CA GLU A 2 3.66 -0.76 -27.85
C GLU A 2 3.66 -2.13 -27.14
N ILE A 3 4.02 -3.22 -27.84
CA ILE A 3 4.06 -4.58 -27.23
C ILE A 3 5.19 -4.69 -26.19
N SER A 4 6.35 -4.05 -26.41
CA SER A 4 7.44 -4.09 -25.42
C SER A 4 7.11 -3.25 -24.19
N ASP A 5 6.41 -2.13 -24.36
CA ASP A 5 6.03 -1.24 -23.27
C ASP A 5 5.00 -1.90 -22.34
N LEU A 6 4.04 -2.64 -22.91
CA LEU A 6 3.06 -3.43 -22.13
C LEU A 6 3.72 -4.53 -21.29
N ILE A 7 4.70 -5.26 -21.86
CA ILE A 7 5.43 -6.31 -21.13
C ILE A 7 6.23 -5.72 -19.98
N VAL A 8 6.87 -4.56 -20.18
CA VAL A 8 7.60 -3.85 -19.13
C VAL A 8 6.66 -3.39 -18.02
N ASP A 9 5.48 -2.89 -18.37
CA ASP A 9 4.47 -2.46 -17.40
C ASP A 9 3.99 -3.63 -16.52
N ASP A 10 3.64 -4.76 -17.14
CA ASP A 10 3.23 -5.99 -16.44
C ASP A 10 4.31 -6.48 -15.47
N GLU A 11 5.59 -6.45 -15.87
CA GLU A 11 6.72 -6.82 -15.00
C GLU A 11 6.86 -5.87 -13.80
N VAL A 12 6.67 -4.57 -14.01
CA VAL A 12 6.71 -3.56 -12.94
C VAL A 12 5.55 -3.74 -11.96
N MET A 13 4.34 -4.03 -12.46
CA MET A 13 3.16 -4.31 -11.64
C MET A 13 3.36 -5.58 -10.80
N LEU A 14 3.84 -6.66 -11.41
CA LEU A 14 4.12 -7.92 -10.72
C LEU A 14 5.19 -7.75 -9.64
N SER A 15 6.26 -7.01 -9.95
CA SER A 15 7.32 -6.68 -9.00
C SER A 15 6.78 -5.89 -7.81
N SER A 16 5.98 -4.86 -8.06
CA SER A 16 5.35 -4.03 -7.04
C SER A 16 4.41 -4.84 -6.15
N TYR A 17 3.60 -5.73 -6.74
CA TYR A 17 2.73 -6.64 -6.00
C TYR A 17 3.52 -7.60 -5.09
N LEU A 18 4.59 -8.19 -5.62
CA LEU A 18 5.41 -9.15 -4.88
C LEU A 18 6.14 -8.48 -3.71
N GLU A 19 6.72 -7.30 -3.92
CA GLU A 19 7.39 -6.54 -2.86
C GLU A 19 6.41 -6.09 -1.78
N THR A 20 5.24 -5.57 -2.17
CA THR A 20 4.17 -5.20 -1.23
C THR A 20 3.75 -6.40 -0.38
N THR A 21 3.52 -7.55 -1.02
CA THR A 21 3.12 -8.78 -0.31
C THR A 21 4.20 -9.25 0.67
N LYS A 22 5.48 -9.16 0.28
CA LYS A 22 6.61 -9.49 1.17
C LYS A 22 6.68 -8.54 2.37
N ALA A 23 6.55 -7.24 2.15
CA ALA A 23 6.59 -6.22 3.20
C ALA A 23 5.43 -6.37 4.19
N LEU A 24 4.21 -6.57 3.69
CA LEU A 24 3.02 -6.86 4.51
C LEU A 24 3.23 -8.12 5.37
N LYS A 25 3.71 -9.21 4.75
CA LYS A 25 3.99 -10.47 5.46
C LYS A 25 5.07 -10.30 6.54
N ALA A 26 6.17 -9.61 6.23
CA ALA A 26 7.25 -9.37 7.18
C ALA A 26 6.79 -8.57 8.42
N ASN A 27 5.73 -7.76 8.27
CA ASN A 27 5.13 -6.97 9.34
C ASN A 27 3.87 -7.61 9.95
N ASN A 28 3.57 -8.89 9.63
CA ASN A 28 2.38 -9.62 10.08
C ASN A 28 1.04 -8.93 9.75
N ILE A 29 0.98 -8.24 8.61
CA ILE A 29 -0.22 -7.55 8.16
C ILE A 29 -0.96 -8.44 7.14
N PHE A 30 -2.18 -8.82 7.48
CA PHE A 30 -3.07 -9.58 6.61
C PHE A 30 -4.18 -8.68 6.07
N VAL A 31 -4.23 -8.57 4.74
CA VAL A 31 -5.19 -7.75 3.99
C VAL A 31 -6.14 -8.65 3.19
N ASN A 32 -7.35 -8.18 2.93
CA ASN A 32 -8.34 -8.91 2.12
C ASN A 32 -8.03 -8.84 0.62
N SER A 33 -7.47 -7.73 0.15
CA SER A 33 -7.12 -7.53 -1.25
C SER A 33 -5.99 -6.52 -1.41
N ILE A 34 -5.28 -6.62 -2.54
CA ILE A 34 -4.31 -5.64 -3.02
C ILE A 34 -4.71 -5.30 -4.46
N LYS A 35 -4.69 -4.01 -4.80
CA LYS A 35 -4.91 -3.50 -6.15
C LYS A 35 -3.77 -2.57 -6.51
N ILE A 36 -3.31 -2.66 -7.76
CA ILE A 36 -2.41 -1.66 -8.35
C ILE A 36 -3.17 -1.02 -9.51
N ASP A 37 -3.15 0.32 -9.60
CA ASP A 37 -3.78 1.05 -10.69
C ASP A 37 -2.79 1.32 -11.84
N ASP A 38 -3.28 1.87 -12.95
CA ASP A 38 -2.48 2.16 -14.15
C ASP A 38 -1.39 3.24 -13.91
N ASN A 39 -1.42 3.93 -12.76
CA ASN A 39 -0.38 4.87 -12.33
C ASN A 39 0.60 4.22 -11.33
N HIS A 40 0.55 2.90 -11.17
CA HIS A 40 1.32 2.10 -10.22
C HIS A 40 1.07 2.45 -8.75
N ASN A 41 -0.04 3.12 -8.41
CA ASN A 41 -0.41 3.30 -7.02
C ASN A 41 -0.94 1.99 -6.44
N ILE A 42 -0.46 1.69 -5.24
CA ILE A 42 -0.73 0.44 -4.55
C ILE A 42 -1.78 0.71 -3.46
N TYR A 43 -2.84 -0.07 -3.50
CA TYR A 43 -3.93 -0.02 -2.55
C TYR A 43 -4.12 -1.38 -1.90
N ALA A 44 -4.51 -1.39 -0.64
CA ALA A 44 -4.96 -2.61 0.02
C ALA A 44 -6.25 -2.36 0.81
N THR A 45 -6.97 -3.42 1.12
CA THR A 45 -8.18 -3.36 1.96
C THR A 45 -8.03 -4.29 3.15
N LYS A 46 -8.32 -3.83 4.35
CA LYS A 46 -8.38 -4.63 5.57
C LYS A 46 -9.63 -4.31 6.37
N ASP A 47 -10.56 -5.25 6.47
CA ASP A 47 -11.69 -5.22 7.40
C ASP A 47 -12.49 -3.89 7.39
N GLY A 48 -12.73 -3.34 6.18
CA GLY A 48 -13.44 -2.06 5.99
C GLY A 48 -12.55 -0.81 5.91
N ILE A 49 -11.25 -0.96 6.20
CA ILE A 49 -10.24 0.09 6.04
C ILE A 49 -9.59 -0.03 4.66
N LYS A 50 -9.62 1.05 3.88
CA LYS A 50 -8.82 1.22 2.66
C LYS A 50 -7.46 1.76 3.05
N ILE A 51 -6.40 1.27 2.41
CA ILE A 51 -5.04 1.70 2.65
C ILE A 51 -4.50 2.16 1.31
N ASN A 52 -4.09 3.43 1.23
CA ASN A 52 -3.41 3.98 0.07
C ASN A 52 -1.91 4.06 0.37
N PHE A 53 -1.10 3.24 -0.29
CA PHE A 53 0.36 3.31 -0.17
C PHE A 53 0.97 4.30 -1.16
N GLY A 54 0.22 4.74 -2.18
CA GLY A 54 0.76 5.43 -3.34
C GLY A 54 1.76 4.54 -4.08
N LEU A 55 2.86 5.12 -4.55
CA LEU A 55 3.93 4.39 -5.21
C LEU A 55 4.68 3.45 -4.24
N LYS A 56 5.42 2.48 -4.80
CA LYS A 56 6.13 1.44 -4.05
C LYS A 56 7.24 1.96 -3.11
N ASN A 57 7.63 3.22 -3.20
CA ASN A 57 8.71 3.77 -2.38
C ASN A 57 8.46 3.58 -0.88
N ASP A 58 9.53 3.33 -0.14
CA ASP A 58 9.52 3.19 1.32
C ASP A 58 8.53 2.14 1.86
N MET A 59 8.17 1.12 1.06
CA MET A 59 7.12 0.14 1.39
C MET A 59 7.33 -0.57 2.73
N ASP A 60 8.56 -0.96 3.05
CA ASP A 60 8.87 -1.60 4.33
C ASP A 60 8.60 -0.66 5.52
N ASP A 61 8.98 0.61 5.40
CA ASP A 61 8.77 1.61 6.46
C ASP A 61 7.29 2.01 6.56
N LYS A 62 6.60 2.13 5.43
CA LYS A 62 5.13 2.28 5.37
C LYS A 62 4.44 1.11 6.09
N CYS A 63 4.86 -0.13 5.84
CA CYS A 63 4.28 -1.32 6.50
C CYS A 63 4.59 -1.37 8.01
N LYS A 64 5.81 -1.01 8.44
CA LYS A 64 6.12 -0.91 9.88
C LYS A 64 5.24 0.12 10.58
N ARG A 65 4.98 1.25 9.93
CA ARG A 65 4.12 2.29 10.49
C ARG A 65 2.65 1.86 10.49
N LEU A 66 2.23 1.20 9.42
CA LEU A 66 0.87 0.66 9.29
C LEU A 66 0.55 -0.36 10.40
N SER A 67 1.47 -1.27 10.76
CA SER A 67 1.23 -2.25 11.83
C SER A 67 0.97 -1.60 13.20
N ILE A 68 1.50 -0.39 13.43
CA ILE A 68 1.27 0.40 14.65
C ILE A 68 -0.09 1.11 14.62
N ILE A 69 -0.53 1.57 13.44
CA ILE A 69 -1.75 2.39 13.28
C ILE A 69 -3.00 1.52 13.16
N LEU A 70 -2.93 0.38 12.47
CA LEU A 70 -4.10 -0.49 12.23
C LEU A 70 -4.91 -0.81 13.50
N PRO A 71 -4.30 -1.17 14.65
CA PRO A 71 -5.04 -1.42 15.88
C PRO A 71 -5.83 -0.21 16.40
N GLN A 72 -5.40 1.01 16.09
CA GLN A 72 -6.05 2.25 16.57
C GLN A 72 -7.29 2.61 15.77
N VAL A 73 -7.39 2.11 14.55
CA VAL A 73 -8.51 2.34 13.63
C VAL A 73 -9.34 1.06 13.41
N GLU A 74 -9.12 0.04 14.22
CA GLU A 74 -9.86 -1.21 14.14
C GLU A 74 -11.37 -0.96 14.24
N ASN A 75 -12.16 -1.68 13.45
CA ASN A 75 -13.62 -1.54 13.32
C ASN A 75 -14.11 -0.18 12.78
N GLN A 76 -13.22 0.70 12.33
CA GLN A 76 -13.60 1.94 11.64
C GLN A 76 -13.65 1.73 10.13
N GLN A 77 -14.39 2.60 9.45
CA GLN A 77 -14.45 2.65 7.99
C GLN A 77 -13.82 3.95 7.51
N GLY A 78 -12.93 3.84 6.54
CA GLY A 78 -12.15 4.99 6.09
C GLY A 78 -10.93 4.61 5.27
N THR A 79 -10.14 5.62 4.93
CA THR A 79 -8.89 5.48 4.18
C THR A 79 -7.70 5.92 5.02
N LEU A 80 -6.71 5.05 5.17
CA LEU A 80 -5.37 5.38 5.66
C LEU A 80 -4.50 5.84 4.48
N HIS A 81 -4.06 7.09 4.54
CA HIS A 81 -3.22 7.71 3.51
C HIS A 81 -1.74 7.63 3.89
N LEU A 82 -1.00 6.71 3.26
CA LEU A 82 0.45 6.54 3.40
C LEU A 82 1.23 6.99 2.16
N GLU A 83 0.56 7.44 1.10
CA GLU A 83 1.19 7.89 -0.15
C GLU A 83 2.17 9.05 0.04
N ASN A 84 1.98 9.86 1.09
CA ASN A 84 2.85 11.00 1.42
C ASN A 84 3.94 10.64 2.44
N PHE A 85 3.97 9.39 2.92
CA PHE A 85 4.97 8.93 3.87
C PHE A 85 6.37 8.90 3.24
N SER A 86 7.33 9.46 3.95
CA SER A 86 8.77 9.31 3.71
C SER A 86 9.52 9.39 5.04
N LYS A 87 10.84 9.21 5.01
CA LYS A 87 11.68 9.39 6.21
C LYS A 87 11.67 10.83 6.72
N GLU A 88 11.39 11.80 5.85
CA GLU A 88 11.32 13.23 6.14
C GLU A 88 9.88 13.68 6.49
N ASN A 89 8.87 12.93 6.04
CA ASN A 89 7.45 13.20 6.29
C ASN A 89 6.75 11.94 6.83
N THR A 90 6.55 11.89 8.14
CA THR A 90 5.94 10.72 8.80
C THR A 90 4.45 10.87 9.09
N ASP A 91 3.84 11.95 8.59
CA ASP A 91 2.42 12.23 8.78
C ASP A 91 1.56 11.23 8.01
N ILE A 92 0.61 10.62 8.70
CA ILE A 92 -0.37 9.69 8.14
C ILE A 92 -1.75 10.16 8.52
N VAL A 93 -2.62 10.29 7.53
CA VAL A 93 -3.99 10.76 7.72
C VAL A 93 -4.94 9.58 7.61
N PHE A 94 -5.80 9.42 8.62
CA PHE A 94 -6.99 8.57 8.51
C PHE A 94 -8.21 9.42 8.20
N LYS A 95 -8.76 9.24 7.00
CA LYS A 95 -10.00 9.90 6.57
C LYS A 95 -11.17 8.95 6.74
N LYS A 96 -12.06 9.25 7.70
CA LYS A 96 -13.31 8.50 7.89
C LYS A 96 -14.24 8.67 6.69
N GLU A 97 -14.98 7.60 6.39
CA GLU A 97 -16.12 7.64 5.46
C GLU A 97 -17.41 8.08 6.16
#